data_AF-A0A6I1R3N6-F1
#
_entry.id   AF-A0A6I1R3N6-F1
#
_cell.length_a   1.000
_cell.length_b   1.000
_cell.length_c   1.000
_cell.angle_alpha   90.00
_cell.angle_beta   90.00
_cell.angle_gamma   90.00
#
_symmetry.space_group_name_H-M   'P 1'
#
loop_
_entity.id
_entity.type
_entity.pdbx_description
1 polymer ?
#
loop_
_entity_poly.entity_id
_entity_poly.type
_entity_poly.pdbx_seq_one_letter_code
_entity_poly.pdbx_strand_id
1 'polypeptide(L)' 'METLMPAEYTQISCEDGTYQAAICHRCNTKIFPAELLDAHLDRHQIKDLYLEGELKKLQFAMARMR' A
#
# COMPACT_ATOMS: atom_id res chain seq x y z
N MET A 1 12.00 -9.09 9.34
CA MET A 1 11.90 -7.95 10.28
C MET A 1 11.57 -6.76 9.41
N GLU A 2 10.28 -6.44 9.27
CA GLU A 2 9.85 -5.30 8.45
C GLU A 2 10.21 -4.04 9.22
N THR A 3 11.22 -3.32 8.73
CA THR A 3 11.62 -2.05 9.28
C THR A 3 10.45 -1.09 9.05
N LEU A 4 9.75 -0.73 10.12
CA LEU A 4 8.74 0.33 10.13
C LEU A 4 9.46 1.64 9.80
N MET A 5 9.64 1.92 8.51
CA MET A 5 10.11 3.21 8.04
C MET A 5 9.01 4.22 8.39
N PRO A 6 9.31 5.31 9.10
CA PRO A 6 8.32 6.29 9.48
C PRO A 6 7.65 6.84 8.22
N ALA A 7 6.32 6.95 8.24
CA ALA A 7 5.55 7.52 7.14
C ALA A 7 6.13 8.90 6.78
N GLU A 8 6.46 9.12 5.52
CA GLU A 8 6.90 10.44 5.06
C GLU A 8 5.66 11.32 4.90
N TYR A 9 5.59 12.39 5.69
CA TYR A 9 4.51 13.35 5.63
C TYR A 9 4.90 14.53 4.74
N THR A 10 3.95 15.00 3.93
CA THR A 10 4.09 16.18 3.07
C THR A 10 2.96 17.17 3.35
N GLN A 11 3.30 18.45 3.39
CA GLN A 11 2.34 19.53 3.53
C GLN A 11 1.77 19.93 2.16
N ILE A 12 0.44 20.02 2.07
CA ILE A 12 -0.28 20.58 0.93
C ILE A 12 -0.77 21.97 1.35
N SER A 13 -0.26 23.02 0.71
CA SER A 13 -0.74 24.40 0.93
C SER A 13 -1.83 24.75 -0.08
N CYS A 14 -3.00 25.15 0.41
CA CYS A 14 -4.06 25.78 -0.38
C CYS A 14 -4.36 27.17 0.18
N GLU A 15 -5.15 27.97 -0.53
CA GLU A 15 -5.55 29.34 -0.11
C GLU A 15 -6.10 29.37 1.32
N ASP A 16 -6.81 28.31 1.73
CA ASP A 16 -7.46 28.19 3.04
C ASP A 16 -6.63 27.47 4.13
N GLY A 17 -5.35 27.14 3.88
CA GLY A 17 -4.46 26.60 4.91
C GLY A 17 -3.52 25.50 4.45
N THR A 18 -2.84 24.89 5.44
CA THR A 18 -1.85 23.83 5.24
C THR A 18 -2.37 22.50 5.75
N TYR A 19 -2.38 21.49 4.89
CA TYR A 19 -2.94 20.17 5.16
C TYR A 19 -1.83 19.12 5.21
N GLN A 20 -1.94 18.18 6.15
CA GLN A 20 -1.04 17.04 6.27
C GLN A 20 -1.50 15.92 5.34
N ALA A 21 -0.63 15.52 4.40
CA ALA A 21 -0.80 14.33 3.59
C ALA A 21 0.32 13.32 3.89
N ALA A 22 0.00 12.04 3.89
CA ALA A 22 0.99 10.98 4.02
C ALA A 22 1.42 10.46 2.65
N ILE A 23 2.68 10.04 2.50
CA ILE A 23 3.16 9.33 1.32
C ILE A 23 3.17 7.83 1.65
N CYS A 24 2.50 7.03 0.82
CA CYS A 24 2.62 5.58 0.92
C CYS A 24 3.99 5.13 0.39
N HIS A 25 4.81 4.51 1.24
CA HIS A 25 6.14 3.99 0.88
C HIS A 25 6.13 2.83 -0.13
N ARG A 26 4.99 2.15 -0.29
CA ARG A 26 4.88 1.01 -1.21
C ARG A 26 4.61 1.43 -2.65
N CYS A 27 3.87 2.51 -2.85
CA CYS A 27 3.39 2.92 -4.17
C CYS A 27 3.58 4.41 -4.47
N ASN A 28 4.24 5.14 -3.56
CA ASN A 28 4.51 6.58 -3.60
C ASN A 28 3.27 7.47 -3.80
N THR A 29 2.08 6.93 -3.54
CA THR A 29 0.84 7.69 -3.64
C THR A 29 0.72 8.63 -2.45
N LYS A 30 0.39 9.91 -2.71
CA LYS A 30 0.04 10.89 -1.69
C LYS A 30 -1.39 10.65 -1.22
N ILE A 31 -1.59 10.61 0.09
CA ILE A 31 -2.85 10.27 0.73
C ILE A 31 -3.29 11.44 1.60
N PHE A 32 -4.50 11.92 1.34
CA PHE A 32 -5.15 12.96 2.12
C PHE A 32 -6.58 12.52 2.47
N PRO A 33 -7.00 12.69 3.74
CA PRO A 33 -6.21 13.15 4.87
C PRO A 33 -5.23 12.05 5.37
N ALA A 34 -4.18 12.44 6.08
CA ALA A 34 -3.05 11.54 6.41
C ALA A 34 -3.47 10.31 7.24
N GLU A 35 -4.56 10.40 7.99
CA GLU A 35 -5.14 9.31 8.79
C GLU A 35 -5.67 8.16 7.93
N LEU A 36 -5.86 8.36 6.62
CA LEU A 36 -6.24 7.29 5.69
C LEU A 36 -5.06 6.42 5.25
N LEU A 37 -3.83 6.70 5.70
CA LEU A 37 -2.65 5.91 5.35
C LEU A 37 -2.81 4.46 5.82
N ASP A 38 -3.25 4.22 7.05
CA ASP A 38 -3.38 2.87 7.61
C ASP A 38 -4.38 2.04 6.81
N ALA A 39 -5.57 2.60 6.55
CA ALA A 39 -6.57 1.95 5.71
C ALA A 39 -6.08 1.69 4.27
N HIS A 40 -5.13 2.48 3.77
CA HIS A 40 -4.48 2.23 2.47
C HIS A 40 -3.46 1.10 2.53
N LEU A 41 -2.69 0.99 3.62
CA LEU A 41 -1.76 -0.10 3.85
C LEU A 41 -2.50 -1.44 4.02
N ASP A 42 -3.66 -1.44 4.67
CA ASP A 42 -4.52 -2.63 4.78
C ASP A 42 -4.95 -3.14 3.40
N ARG A 43 -5.33 -2.23 2.49
CA ARG A 43 -5.68 -2.61 1.10
C ARG A 43 -4.50 -3.26 0.36
N HIS A 44 -3.30 -2.76 0.61
CA HIS A 44 -2.08 -3.33 0.07
C HIS A 44 -1.84 -4.75 0.59
N GLN A 45 -2.02 -4.99 1.88
CA GLN A 45 -1.88 -6.32 2.48
C GLN A 45 -2.90 -7.32 1.94
N ILE A 46 -4.18 -6.92 1.81
CA ILE A 46 -5.22 -7.78 1.24
C ILE A 46 -4.88 -8.16 -0.20
N LYS A 47 -4.38 -7.21 -1.00
CA LYS A 47 -3.97 -7.45 -2.38
C LYS A 47 -2.82 -8.46 -2.46
N ASP A 48 -1.83 -8.35 -1.58
CA ASP A 48 -0.70 -9.29 -1.56
C ASP A 48 -1.15 -10.71 -1.25
N LEU A 49 -2.01 -10.87 -0.23
CA LEU A 49 -2.56 -12.19 0.14
C LEU A 49 -3.34 -12.83 -1.03
N TYR A 50 -4.13 -12.02 -1.75
CA TYR A 50 -4.84 -12.49 -2.94
C TYR A 50 -3.86 -12.95 -4.03
N LEU A 51 -2.87 -12.13 -4.37
CA LEU A 51 -1.88 -12.46 -5.40
C LEU A 51 -1.06 -13.69 -5.04
N GLU A 52 -0.69 -13.86 -3.76
CA GLU A 52 -0.01 -15.07 -3.29
C GLU A 52 -0.88 -16.32 -3.50
N GLY A 53 -2.19 -16.22 -3.23
CA GLY A 53 -3.15 -17.28 -3.50
C GLY A 53 -3.24 -17.64 -4.99
N GLU A 54 -3.33 -16.65 -5.87
CA GLU A 54 -3.35 -16.86 -7.32
C GLU A 54 -2.04 -17.48 -7.84
N LEU A 55 -0.89 -17.05 -7.32
CA LEU A 55 0.41 -17.65 -7.66
C LEU A 55 0.47 -19.14 -7.26
N LYS A 56 -0.03 -19.51 -6.08
CA LYS A 56 -0.10 -20.93 -5.66
C LYS A 56 -0.97 -21.76 -6.59
N LYS A 57 -2.13 -21.25 -7.01
CA LYS A 57 -3.02 -21.91 -7.98
C LYS A 57 -2.32 -22.09 -9.32
N LEU A 58 -1.65 -21.04 -9.80
CA LEU A 58 -0.90 -21.08 -11.05
C LEU A 58 0.22 -22.13 -11.00
N GLN A 59 1.00 -22.16 -9.92
CA GLN A 59 2.05 -23.16 -9.71
C GLN A 59 1.51 -24.59 -9.74
N PHE A 60 0.37 -24.83 -9.07
CA PHE A 60 -0.30 -26.13 -9.07
C PHE A 60 -0.77 -26.55 -10.47
N ALA A 61 -1.35 -25.63 -11.23
CA ALA A 61 -1.79 -25.89 -12.60
C ALA A 61 -0.59 -26.18 -13.53
N MET A 62 0.45 -25.37 -13.47
CA MET A 62 1.67 -25.52 -14.27
C MET A 62 2.38 -26.85 -14.00
N ALA A 63 2.42 -27.29 -12.74
CA ALA A 63 3.01 -28.59 -12.37
C ALA A 63 2.28 -29.80 -12.98
N ARG A 64 1.00 -29.66 -13.34
CA ARG A 64 0.16 -30.71 -13.94
C ARG A 64 0.10 -30.68 -15.47
N MET A 65 0.62 -29.61 -16.08
CA MET A 65 0.71 -29.48 -17.54
C MET A 65 2.04 -30.00 -18.10
N ARG A 66 2.85 -30.65 -17.26
CA ARG A 66 4.07 -31.38 -17.65
C ARG A 66 3.77 -32.82 -18.00
#